data_AF-A0A074LTA4-F1
#
_entry.id   AF-A0A074LTA4-F1
#
_cell.length_a   1.000
_cell.length_b   1.000
_cell.length_c   1.000
_cell.angle_alpha   90.00
_cell.angle_beta   90.00
_cell.angle_gamma   90.00
#
_symmetry.space_group_name_H-M   'P 1'
#
loop_
_entity.id
_entity.type
_entity.pdbx_description
1 polymer ?
#
loop_
_entity_poly.entity_id
_entity_poly.type
_entity_poly.pdbx_seq_one_letter_code
_entity_poly.pdbx_strand_id
1 'polypeptide(L)'
;MAHDHFRERIPGTPRFKEKDKNKPIGTEPFFPNFLLKEWIVGALFLVAFMLWIVFNPVELTDVANPSDSSYTPMPDWYFLFLYQLLKYFPGSVIWLGSVILPGIAATLLILAPWLDNSKVRHPFKRPVATSAMVLSLLLMIWMTYEAHVQHEEHLASQPKKVDQSAMPADTTLVDANDPGAKIFATSCAGCHGADLKGQIGPFLIGVGNKYDEAKLVDTITKGFPPNMPPKGGLASDDQVKQVAAWLAKQKQK
;
A
#
# COMPACT_ATOMS: atom_id res chain seq x y z
N MET A 1 -27.84 74.80 19.23
CA MET A 1 -29.06 73.96 19.17
C MET A 1 -28.99 73.10 17.92
N ALA A 2 -28.69 71.81 18.08
CA ALA A 2 -29.16 70.71 17.25
C ALA A 2 -28.71 69.43 17.95
N HIS A 3 -29.66 68.80 18.63
CA HIS A 3 -29.49 67.56 19.37
C HIS A 3 -29.19 66.42 18.40
N ASP A 4 -28.00 65.83 18.48
CA ASP A 4 -27.77 64.53 17.85
C ASP A 4 -27.93 63.47 18.94
N HIS A 5 -29.08 62.80 18.86
CA HIS A 5 -29.50 61.80 19.84
C HIS A 5 -28.50 60.65 19.85
N PHE A 6 -27.92 60.41 21.03
CA PHE A 6 -27.26 59.17 21.39
C PHE A 6 -28.22 58.01 21.11
N ARG A 7 -28.10 57.38 19.93
CA ARG A 7 -28.60 56.04 19.73
C ARG A 7 -27.78 55.14 20.64
N GLU A 8 -28.42 54.65 21.71
CA GLU A 8 -27.84 53.66 22.59
C GLU A 8 -27.29 52.50 21.76
N ARG A 9 -25.99 52.26 21.91
CA ARG A 9 -25.28 51.22 21.20
C ARG A 9 -25.72 49.87 21.74
N ILE A 10 -25.99 48.92 20.84
CA ILE A 10 -26.14 47.52 21.21
C ILE A 10 -24.77 47.02 21.71
N PRO A 11 -24.64 46.63 23.00
CA PRO A 11 -23.40 46.06 23.51
C PRO A 11 -23.08 44.76 22.76
N GLY A 12 -21.87 44.66 22.19
CA GLY A 12 -21.39 43.41 21.56
C GLY A 12 -21.38 43.35 20.03
N THR A 13 -21.85 44.38 19.31
CA THR A 13 -21.71 44.40 17.84
C THR A 13 -20.29 44.78 17.41
N PRO A 14 -19.61 44.01 16.54
CA PRO A 14 -18.26 44.33 16.09
C PRO A 14 -18.23 45.68 15.38
N ARG A 15 -17.28 46.53 15.77
CA ARG A 15 -17.00 47.81 15.11
C ARG A 15 -16.41 47.48 13.74
N PHE A 16 -17.23 47.43 12.68
CA PHE A 16 -16.70 47.38 11.33
C PHE A 16 -15.98 48.71 11.08
N LYS A 17 -14.66 48.69 11.30
CA LYS A 17 -13.79 49.83 11.17
C LYS A 17 -13.85 50.29 9.72
N GLU A 18 -14.12 51.58 9.56
CA GLU A 18 -14.17 52.31 8.30
C GLU A 18 -13.06 51.87 7.34
N LYS A 19 -13.41 51.78 6.05
CA LYS A 19 -12.58 51.23 4.97
C LYS A 19 -11.17 51.85 5.01
N ASP A 20 -10.22 51.09 5.57
CA ASP A 20 -8.84 51.53 5.72
C ASP A 20 -8.24 51.74 4.32
N LYS A 21 -7.97 53.00 3.97
CA LYS A 21 -7.53 53.42 2.63
C LYS A 21 -6.14 52.86 2.27
N ASN A 22 -5.41 52.34 3.26
CA ASN A 22 -4.11 51.71 3.11
C ASN A 22 -4.16 50.17 3.00
N LYS A 23 -5.35 49.56 2.88
CA LYS A 23 -5.42 48.10 2.65
C LYS A 23 -4.87 47.74 1.27
N PRO A 24 -3.95 46.74 1.18
CA PRO A 24 -3.55 46.19 -0.10
C PRO A 24 -4.79 45.73 -0.89
N ILE A 25 -4.81 46.05 -2.18
CA ILE A 25 -5.90 45.70 -3.10
C ILE A 25 -6.12 44.19 -3.04
N GLY A 26 -7.37 43.76 -2.80
CA GLY A 26 -7.75 42.33 -2.74
C GLY A 26 -7.78 41.68 -1.34
N THR A 27 -7.65 42.45 -0.25
CA THR A 27 -7.70 41.90 1.11
C THR A 27 -9.12 41.83 1.68
N GLU A 28 -9.56 40.62 2.05
CA GLU A 28 -10.83 40.39 2.75
C GLU A 28 -10.62 40.19 4.27
N PRO A 29 -11.58 40.56 5.14
CA PRO A 29 -11.53 40.24 6.55
C PRO A 29 -11.48 38.72 6.79
N PHE A 30 -10.58 38.27 7.68
CA PHE A 30 -10.47 36.84 8.03
C PHE A 30 -11.81 36.28 8.51
N PHE A 31 -12.43 36.94 9.49
CA PHE A 31 -13.77 36.62 9.97
C PHE A 31 -14.76 37.70 9.53
N PRO A 32 -15.95 37.33 9.03
CA PRO A 32 -16.43 35.97 8.76
C PRO A 32 -16.09 35.47 7.34
N ASN A 33 -15.70 36.38 6.44
CA ASN A 33 -15.72 36.13 5.00
C ASN A 33 -14.73 35.03 4.55
N PHE A 34 -13.44 35.20 4.84
CA PHE A 34 -12.43 34.23 4.44
C PHE A 34 -12.65 32.89 5.14
N LEU A 35 -12.86 32.90 6.46
CA LEU A 35 -13.06 31.68 7.24
C LEU A 35 -14.23 30.85 6.72
N LEU A 36 -15.39 31.47 6.45
CA LEU A 36 -16.55 30.75 5.93
C LEU A 36 -16.31 30.20 4.52
N LYS A 37 -15.64 30.96 3.64
CA LYS A 37 -15.28 30.49 2.30
C LYS A 37 -14.37 29.26 2.37
N GLU A 38 -13.30 29.32 3.16
CA GLU A 38 -12.36 28.19 3.34
C GLU A 38 -13.04 26.99 4.00
N TRP A 39 -13.96 27.21 4.95
CA TRP A 39 -14.74 26.12 5.56
C TRP A 39 -15.67 25.43 4.56
N ILE A 40 -16.35 26.20 3.71
CA ILE A 40 -17.23 25.63 2.67
C ILE A 40 -16.39 24.85 1.66
N VAL A 41 -15.26 25.39 1.21
CA VAL A 41 -14.35 24.70 0.28
C VAL A 41 -13.79 23.42 0.92
N GLY A 42 -13.34 23.49 2.17
CA GLY A 42 -12.85 22.34 2.92
C GLY A 42 -13.92 21.27 3.14
N ALA A 43 -15.15 21.67 3.47
CA ALA A 43 -16.27 20.75 3.63
C ALA A 43 -16.63 20.07 2.29
N LEU A 44 -16.67 20.82 1.18
CA LEU A 44 -16.91 20.26 -0.15
C LEU A 44 -15.79 19.28 -0.56
N PHE A 45 -14.53 19.62 -0.30
CA PHE A 45 -13.40 18.72 -0.52
C PHE A 45 -13.53 17.43 0.30
N LEU A 46 -13.85 17.53 1.59
CA LEU A 46 -14.03 16.36 2.46
C LEU A 46 -15.19 15.48 2.00
N VAL A 47 -16.32 16.07 1.61
CA VAL A 47 -17.45 15.32 1.05
C VAL A 47 -17.05 14.61 -0.25
N ALA A 48 -16.36 15.31 -1.16
CA ALA A 48 -15.87 14.71 -2.41
C ALA A 48 -14.87 13.57 -2.16
N PHE A 49 -13.95 13.74 -1.21
CA PHE A 49 -12.99 12.72 -0.81
C PHE A 49 -13.68 11.51 -0.15
N MET A 50 -14.68 11.74 0.70
CA MET A 50 -15.48 10.66 1.29
C MET A 50 -16.23 9.88 0.22
N LEU A 51 -16.86 10.57 -0.74
CA LEU A 51 -17.52 9.93 -1.88
C LEU A 51 -16.51 9.09 -2.70
N TRP A 52 -15.32 9.62 -2.95
CA TRP A 52 -14.25 8.88 -3.62
C TRP A 52 -13.93 7.56 -2.91
N ILE A 53 -13.74 7.59 -1.58
CA ILE A 53 -13.43 6.38 -0.79
C ILE A 53 -14.59 5.37 -0.82
N VAL A 54 -15.82 5.86 -0.72
CA VAL A 54 -17.01 4.99 -0.76
C VAL A 54 -17.15 4.27 -2.10
N PHE A 55 -16.82 4.93 -3.21
CA PHE A 55 -16.88 4.34 -4.55
C PHE A 55 -15.61 3.59 -4.98
N ASN A 56 -14.49 3.78 -4.26
CA ASN A 56 -13.22 3.10 -4.51
C ASN A 56 -12.79 2.37 -3.23
N PRO A 57 -13.43 1.24 -2.88
CA PRO A 57 -13.06 0.46 -1.71
C PRO A 57 -11.62 -0.03 -1.85
N VAL A 58 -10.85 0.07 -0.77
CA VAL A 58 -9.46 -0.40 -0.72
C VAL A 58 -9.46 -1.92 -0.57
N GLU A 59 -8.74 -2.62 -1.44
CA GLU A 59 -8.50 -4.05 -1.31
C GLU A 59 -7.56 -4.30 -0.12
N LEU A 60 -8.04 -5.08 0.86
CA LEU A 60 -7.22 -5.50 2.00
C LEU A 60 -6.29 -6.63 1.54
N THR A 61 -5.00 -6.49 1.78
CA THR A 61 -4.02 -7.53 1.50
C THR A 61 -4.06 -8.65 2.55
N ASP A 62 -3.37 -9.75 2.27
CA ASP A 62 -3.26 -10.89 3.18
C ASP A 62 -2.75 -10.50 4.58
N VAL A 63 -3.16 -11.26 5.59
CA VAL A 63 -2.69 -11.11 6.96
C VAL A 63 -1.18 -11.38 7.02
N ALA A 64 -0.45 -10.55 7.75
CA ALA A 64 0.99 -10.71 7.91
C ALA A 64 1.35 -12.08 8.49
N ASN A 65 2.12 -12.87 7.72
CA ASN A 65 2.63 -14.17 8.13
C ASN A 65 4.17 -14.16 8.12
N PRO A 66 4.85 -14.28 9.27
CA PRO A 66 6.31 -14.26 9.33
C PRO A 66 6.99 -15.47 8.65
N SER A 67 6.24 -16.54 8.34
CA SER A 67 6.76 -17.69 7.60
C SER A 67 6.57 -17.60 6.08
N ASP A 68 5.87 -16.59 5.56
CA ASP A 68 5.68 -16.40 4.12
C ASP A 68 6.79 -15.50 3.55
N SER A 69 7.75 -16.09 2.84
CA SER A 69 8.82 -15.38 2.14
C SER A 69 8.49 -15.03 0.69
N SER A 70 7.28 -15.32 0.22
CA SER A 70 6.83 -15.03 -1.15
C SER A 70 6.30 -13.61 -1.32
N TYR A 71 6.02 -12.90 -0.21
CA TYR A 71 5.57 -11.52 -0.25
C TYR A 71 6.68 -10.58 -0.74
N THR A 72 6.40 -9.78 -1.77
CA THR A 72 7.30 -8.73 -2.24
C THR A 72 6.89 -7.39 -1.60
N PRO A 73 7.57 -6.92 -0.55
CA PRO A 73 7.20 -5.68 0.11
C PRO A 73 7.52 -4.47 -0.77
N MET A 74 6.52 -3.61 -1.00
CA MET A 74 6.67 -2.29 -1.58
C MET A 74 6.17 -1.24 -0.57
N PRO A 75 6.86 -0.10 -0.40
CA PRO A 75 6.34 0.98 0.45
C PRO A 75 5.24 1.77 -0.27
N ASP A 76 4.51 2.58 0.50
CA ASP A 76 3.45 3.43 -0.03
C ASP A 76 3.93 4.41 -1.12
N TRP A 77 2.99 4.91 -1.93
CA TRP A 77 3.24 5.77 -3.10
C TRP A 77 4.15 6.97 -2.84
N TYR A 78 4.06 7.59 -1.65
CA TYR A 78 4.85 8.76 -1.27
C TYR A 78 6.32 8.42 -0.93
N PHE A 79 6.67 7.13 -0.83
CA PHE A 79 8.04 6.65 -0.62
C PHE A 79 8.64 5.96 -1.85
N LEU A 80 7.90 5.80 -2.94
CA LEU A 80 8.37 5.07 -4.14
C LEU A 80 9.62 5.69 -4.77
N PHE A 81 9.72 7.01 -4.81
CA PHE A 81 10.92 7.66 -5.34
C PHE A 81 12.18 7.35 -4.49
N LEU A 82 12.02 7.25 -3.16
CA LEU A 82 13.12 6.83 -2.27
C LEU A 82 13.43 5.36 -2.49
N TYR A 83 12.40 4.50 -2.61
CA TYR A 83 12.60 3.09 -2.91
C TYR A 83 13.38 2.88 -4.20
N GLN A 84 13.04 3.59 -5.28
CA GLN A 84 13.81 3.57 -6.52
C GLN A 84 15.23 4.09 -6.32
N LEU A 85 15.40 5.14 -5.52
CA LEU A 85 16.71 5.71 -5.23
C LEU A 85 17.63 4.68 -4.55
N LEU A 86 17.10 3.93 -3.58
CA LEU A 86 17.85 2.89 -2.87
C LEU A 86 18.36 1.79 -3.81
N LYS A 87 17.67 1.49 -4.91
CA LYS A 87 18.12 0.49 -5.89
C LYS A 87 19.45 0.88 -6.56
N TYR A 88 19.76 2.17 -6.67
CA TYR A 88 21.04 2.64 -7.22
C TYR A 88 22.20 2.58 -6.21
N PHE A 89 21.94 2.31 -4.93
CA PHE A 89 22.96 2.23 -3.87
C PHE A 89 23.01 0.82 -3.24
N PRO A 90 23.48 -0.22 -3.95
CA PRO A 90 23.47 -1.58 -3.43
C PRO A 90 24.51 -1.82 -2.32
N GLY A 91 24.21 -2.73 -1.39
CA GLY A 91 25.18 -3.25 -0.41
C GLY A 91 25.48 -2.30 0.75
N SER A 92 26.76 -2.12 1.08
CA SER A 92 27.18 -1.33 2.26
C SER A 92 26.97 0.18 2.12
N VAL A 93 26.60 0.68 0.93
CA VAL A 93 26.36 2.11 0.66
C VAL A 93 24.89 2.51 0.71
N ILE A 94 23.98 1.60 1.08
CA ILE A 94 22.54 1.89 1.18
C ILE A 94 22.26 3.12 2.08
N TRP A 95 22.99 3.27 3.18
CA TRP A 95 22.84 4.39 4.12
C TRP A 95 23.11 5.76 3.46
N LEU A 96 23.90 5.81 2.39
CA LEU A 96 24.16 7.03 1.64
C LEU A 96 22.89 7.49 0.91
N GLY A 97 22.20 6.55 0.26
CA GLY A 97 20.96 6.80 -0.46
C GLY A 97 19.74 6.99 0.45
N SER A 98 19.69 6.31 1.60
CA SER A 98 18.53 6.34 2.50
C SER A 98 18.58 7.41 3.59
N VAL A 99 19.78 7.75 4.08
CA VAL A 99 19.94 8.70 5.20
C VAL A 99 20.60 10.00 4.74
N ILE A 100 21.77 9.91 4.09
CA ILE A 100 22.52 11.12 3.73
C ILE A 100 21.80 11.93 2.65
N LEU A 101 21.41 11.32 1.53
CA LEU A 101 20.84 12.10 0.43
C LEU A 101 19.52 12.79 0.81
N PRO A 102 18.53 12.11 1.44
CA PRO A 102 17.31 12.76 1.91
C PRO A 102 17.59 13.76 3.03
N GLY A 103 18.56 13.46 3.91
CA GLY A 103 19.00 14.38 4.96
C GLY A 103 19.58 15.69 4.42
N ILE A 104 20.40 15.62 3.37
CA ILE A 104 20.92 16.79 2.65
C ILE A 104 19.78 17.56 2.00
N ALA A 105 18.87 16.88 1.29
CA ALA A 105 17.73 17.54 0.64
C ALA A 105 16.83 18.28 1.66
N ALA A 106 16.51 17.64 2.79
CA ALA A 106 15.75 18.25 3.87
C ALA A 106 16.50 19.44 4.50
N THR A 107 17.80 19.30 4.73
CA THR A 107 18.64 20.38 5.26
C THR A 107 18.69 21.57 4.31
N LEU A 108 18.80 21.34 3.00
CA LEU A 108 18.75 22.38 1.98
C LEU A 108 17.40 23.09 1.94
N LEU A 109 16.28 22.36 2.12
CA LEU A 109 14.95 22.96 2.20
C LEU A 109 14.78 23.80 3.48
N ILE A 110 15.28 23.32 4.62
CA ILE A 110 15.28 24.08 5.88
C ILE A 110 16.13 25.35 5.72
N LEU A 111 17.29 25.26 5.07
CA LEU A 111 18.19 26.38 4.84
C LEU A 111 17.77 27.26 3.65
N ALA A 112 16.68 26.93 2.94
CA ALA A 112 16.23 27.66 1.77
C ALA A 112 16.02 29.17 2.01
N PRO A 113 15.47 29.63 3.16
CA PRO A 113 15.32 31.06 3.43
C PRO A 113 16.64 31.84 3.49
N TRP A 114 17.74 31.18 3.84
CA TRP A 114 19.07 31.78 3.92
C TRP A 114 19.89 31.57 2.65
N LEU A 115 19.62 30.51 1.90
CA LEU A 115 20.27 30.23 0.63
C LEU A 115 19.71 31.12 -0.49
N ASP A 116 18.40 31.39 -0.49
CA ASP A 116 17.73 32.27 -1.46
C ASP A 116 17.37 33.64 -0.85
N ASN A 117 18.38 34.50 -0.73
CA ASN A 117 18.26 35.87 -0.22
C ASN A 117 17.67 36.87 -1.24
N SER A 118 17.02 36.40 -2.31
CA SER A 118 16.52 37.32 -3.33
C SER A 118 15.39 38.21 -2.79
N LYS A 119 15.43 39.50 -3.16
CA LYS A 119 14.49 40.52 -2.65
C LYS A 119 13.07 40.37 -3.19
N VAL A 120 12.90 39.62 -4.28
CA VAL A 120 11.64 39.52 -5.04
C VAL A 120 11.04 38.14 -4.82
N ARG A 121 9.82 38.01 -4.29
CA ARG A 121 9.23 36.70 -3.88
C ARG A 121 8.54 35.91 -5.00
N HIS A 122 8.38 36.51 -6.18
CA HIS A 122 7.63 35.89 -7.28
C HIS A 122 8.45 34.78 -7.95
N PRO A 123 7.91 33.55 -8.13
CA PRO A 123 8.67 32.38 -8.60
C PRO A 123 9.31 32.62 -9.98
N PHE A 124 8.58 33.22 -10.92
CA PHE A 124 9.10 33.53 -12.26
C PHE A 124 10.25 34.56 -12.28
N LYS A 125 10.50 35.26 -11.17
CA LYS A 125 11.64 36.19 -11.03
C LYS A 125 12.82 35.56 -10.30
N ARG A 126 12.71 34.29 -9.89
CA ARG A 126 13.76 33.48 -9.25
C ARG A 126 14.02 32.22 -10.10
N PRO A 127 14.58 32.35 -11.31
CA PRO A 127 14.67 31.22 -12.24
C PRO A 127 15.49 30.06 -11.68
N VAL A 128 16.57 30.33 -10.92
CA VAL A 128 17.45 29.28 -10.37
C VAL A 128 16.76 28.47 -9.26
N ALA A 129 16.20 29.14 -8.24
CA ALA A 129 15.52 28.45 -7.15
C ALA A 129 14.27 27.70 -7.64
N THR A 130 13.52 28.33 -8.55
CA THR A 130 12.31 27.73 -9.13
C THR A 130 12.66 26.55 -10.03
N SER A 131 13.70 26.65 -10.89
CA SER A 131 14.11 25.53 -11.74
C SER A 131 14.67 24.37 -10.93
N ALA A 132 15.43 24.63 -9.87
CA ALA A 132 15.92 23.60 -8.96
C ALA A 132 14.76 22.83 -8.30
N MET A 133 13.77 23.55 -7.75
CA MET A 133 12.59 22.93 -7.13
C MET A 133 11.76 22.13 -8.15
N VAL A 134 11.51 22.68 -9.33
CA VAL A 134 10.78 21.99 -10.41
C VAL A 134 11.54 20.74 -10.86
N LEU A 135 12.86 20.83 -11.04
CA LEU A 135 13.69 19.69 -11.40
C LEU A 135 13.63 18.59 -10.33
N SER A 136 13.72 18.95 -9.04
CA SER A 136 13.58 17.99 -7.95
C SER A 136 12.23 17.27 -7.98
N LEU A 137 11.13 18.00 -8.21
CA LEU A 137 9.80 17.42 -8.33
C LEU A 137 9.67 16.50 -9.55
N LEU A 138 10.19 16.91 -10.71
CA LEU A 138 10.18 16.10 -11.92
C LEU A 138 10.99 14.81 -11.74
N LEU A 139 12.15 14.87 -11.08
CA LEU A 139 12.96 13.70 -10.74
C LEU A 139 12.20 12.77 -9.79
N MET A 140 11.54 13.30 -8.76
CA MET A 140 10.72 12.49 -7.85
C MET A 140 9.57 11.79 -8.58
N ILE A 141 8.89 12.49 -9.49
CA ILE A 141 7.81 11.91 -10.30
C ILE A 141 8.34 10.82 -11.22
N TRP A 142 9.45 11.09 -11.92
CA TRP A 142 10.11 10.10 -12.79
C TRP A 142 10.46 8.83 -12.02
N MET A 143 11.12 8.97 -10.86
CA MET A 143 11.55 7.82 -10.06
C MET A 143 10.37 7.05 -9.46
N THR A 144 9.30 7.75 -9.07
CA THR A 144 8.05 7.12 -8.62
C THR A 144 7.45 6.28 -9.74
N TYR A 145 7.42 6.82 -10.97
CA TYR A 145 6.91 6.11 -12.14
C TYR A 145 7.76 4.86 -12.45
N GLU A 146 9.09 4.99 -12.48
CA GLU A 146 9.96 3.82 -12.68
C GLU A 146 9.79 2.75 -11.59
N ALA A 147 9.70 3.14 -10.32
CA ALA A 147 9.44 2.20 -9.24
C ALA A 147 8.15 1.42 -9.44
N HIS A 148 7.08 2.12 -9.86
CA HIS A 148 5.79 1.51 -10.12
C HIS A 148 5.87 0.53 -11.29
N VAL A 149 6.41 0.95 -12.44
CA VAL A 149 6.55 0.09 -13.63
C VAL A 149 7.35 -1.17 -13.33
N GLN A 150 8.51 -1.04 -12.68
CA GLN A 150 9.36 -2.20 -12.35
C GLN A 150 8.67 -3.17 -11.37
N HIS A 151 7.81 -2.65 -10.49
CA HIS A 151 7.08 -3.49 -9.55
C HIS A 151 5.94 -4.25 -10.22
N GLU A 152 5.18 -3.59 -11.09
CA GLU A 152 4.15 -4.25 -11.89
C GLU A 152 4.75 -5.36 -12.76
N GLU A 153 5.91 -5.11 -13.40
CA GLU A 153 6.64 -6.14 -14.16
C GLU A 153 7.08 -7.31 -13.27
N HIS A 154 7.59 -7.02 -12.07
CA HIS A 154 8.00 -8.05 -11.11
C HIS A 154 6.82 -8.89 -10.62
N LEU A 155 5.69 -8.27 -10.29
CA LEU A 155 4.45 -8.97 -9.94
C LEU A 155 3.91 -9.79 -11.11
N ALA A 156 3.98 -9.28 -12.33
CA ALA A 156 3.56 -10.01 -13.53
C ALA A 156 4.43 -11.24 -13.81
N SER A 157 5.70 -11.22 -13.42
CA SER A 157 6.61 -12.36 -13.53
C SER A 157 6.39 -13.43 -12.46
N GLN A 158 5.72 -13.09 -11.35
CA GLN A 158 5.48 -14.02 -10.26
C GLN A 158 4.29 -14.94 -10.54
N PRO A 159 4.33 -16.19 -10.07
CA PRO A 159 3.14 -17.03 -10.05
C PRO A 159 2.08 -16.34 -9.20
N LYS A 160 0.88 -16.13 -9.76
CA LYS A 160 -0.24 -15.54 -9.02
C LYS A 160 -0.49 -16.36 -7.74
N LYS A 161 -0.48 -15.69 -6.58
CA LYS A 161 -0.87 -16.31 -5.31
C LYS A 161 -2.26 -16.92 -5.44
N VAL A 162 -2.44 -18.08 -4.81
CA VAL A 162 -3.73 -18.75 -4.83
C VAL A 162 -4.74 -17.93 -4.04
N ASP A 163 -5.86 -17.63 -4.68
CA ASP A 163 -7.01 -16.99 -4.06
C ASP A 163 -7.49 -17.79 -2.84
N GLN A 164 -7.28 -17.24 -1.64
CA GLN A 164 -7.69 -17.84 -0.37
C GLN A 164 -9.12 -17.46 0.03
N SER A 165 -9.84 -16.65 -0.77
CA SER A 165 -11.20 -16.20 -0.45
C SER A 165 -12.22 -17.34 -0.36
N ALA A 166 -11.92 -18.49 -0.98
CA ALA A 166 -12.72 -19.70 -0.93
C ALA A 166 -12.31 -20.70 0.18
N MET A 167 -11.36 -20.33 1.05
CA MET A 167 -10.89 -21.21 2.12
C MET A 167 -11.99 -21.42 3.18
N PRO A 168 -12.27 -22.67 3.59
CA PRO A 168 -13.23 -22.94 4.66
C PRO A 168 -12.84 -22.25 5.97
N ALA A 169 -13.83 -21.76 6.71
CA ALA A 169 -13.62 -21.11 8.01
C ALA A 169 -13.12 -22.09 9.09
N ASP A 170 -13.43 -23.39 8.95
CA ASP A 170 -12.87 -24.45 9.80
C ASP A 170 -11.56 -24.95 9.20
N THR A 171 -10.47 -24.71 9.93
CA THR A 171 -9.11 -25.07 9.52
C THR A 171 -8.57 -26.28 10.28
N THR A 172 -9.43 -27.07 10.92
CA THR A 172 -8.99 -28.25 11.68
C THR A 172 -8.51 -29.36 10.75
N LEU A 173 -7.32 -29.90 11.03
CA LEU A 173 -6.77 -31.04 10.30
C LEU A 173 -7.45 -32.33 10.75
N VAL A 174 -8.03 -33.06 9.80
CA VAL A 174 -8.62 -34.37 10.08
C VAL A 174 -7.51 -35.42 10.13
N ASP A 175 -7.49 -36.23 11.19
CA ASP A 175 -6.59 -37.39 11.31
C ASP A 175 -5.09 -37.03 11.18
N ALA A 176 -4.63 -36.08 12.00
CA ALA A 176 -3.26 -35.55 11.94
C ALA A 176 -2.14 -36.60 12.22
N ASN A 177 -2.49 -37.77 12.76
CA ASN A 177 -1.55 -38.85 13.05
C ASN A 177 -1.42 -39.88 11.91
N ASP A 178 -2.20 -39.74 10.84
CA ASP A 178 -2.19 -40.64 9.68
C ASP A 178 -0.79 -40.68 9.00
N PRO A 179 -0.33 -41.84 8.51
CA PRO A 179 0.89 -41.94 7.71
C PRO A 179 0.99 -40.93 6.56
N GLY A 180 -0.14 -40.64 5.89
CA GLY A 180 -0.23 -39.64 4.83
C GLY A 180 0.04 -38.21 5.31
N ALA A 181 -0.36 -37.86 6.54
CA ALA A 181 -0.08 -36.55 7.13
C ALA A 181 1.43 -36.32 7.34
N LYS A 182 2.17 -37.36 7.73
CA LYS A 182 3.64 -37.29 7.91
C LYS A 182 4.38 -37.11 6.60
N ILE A 183 3.94 -37.81 5.55
CA ILE A 183 4.49 -37.64 4.21
C ILE A 183 4.19 -36.23 3.70
N PHE A 184 2.96 -35.75 3.88
CA PHE A 184 2.56 -34.41 3.52
C PHE A 184 3.44 -33.35 4.21
N ALA A 185 3.66 -33.48 5.53
CA ALA A 185 4.50 -32.57 6.30
C ALA A 185 5.95 -32.48 5.78
N THR A 186 6.46 -33.55 5.19
CA THR A 186 7.85 -33.64 4.71
C THR A 186 8.01 -33.16 3.27
N SER A 187 7.03 -33.44 2.40
CA SER A 187 7.18 -33.26 0.95
C SER A 187 6.24 -32.23 0.34
N CYS A 188 5.12 -31.92 0.99
CA CYS A 188 4.06 -31.06 0.42
C CYS A 188 3.86 -29.76 1.19
N ALA A 189 4.12 -29.75 2.50
CA ALA A 189 3.91 -28.59 3.38
C ALA A 189 4.72 -27.36 2.98
N GLY A 190 5.87 -27.52 2.32
CA GLY A 190 6.68 -26.40 1.82
C GLY A 190 5.95 -25.53 0.78
N CYS A 191 5.03 -26.13 0.01
CA CYS A 191 4.23 -25.42 -0.99
C CYS A 191 2.79 -25.21 -0.54
N HIS A 192 2.19 -26.16 0.19
CA HIS A 192 0.77 -26.14 0.54
C HIS A 192 0.49 -25.72 2.01
N GLY A 193 1.52 -25.36 2.78
CA GLY A 193 1.43 -25.03 4.19
C GLY A 193 1.26 -26.27 5.08
N ALA A 194 1.88 -26.27 6.26
CA ALA A 194 1.76 -27.39 7.21
C ALA A 194 0.33 -27.59 7.73
N ASP A 195 -0.47 -26.52 7.69
CA ASP A 195 -1.88 -26.48 8.08
C ASP A 195 -2.84 -26.54 6.87
N LEU A 196 -2.34 -26.92 5.68
CA LEU A 196 -3.10 -26.99 4.43
C LEU A 196 -3.67 -25.65 3.94
N LYS A 197 -3.27 -24.49 4.51
CA LYS A 197 -3.77 -23.17 4.09
C LYS A 197 -3.18 -22.64 2.79
N GLY A 198 -2.25 -23.36 2.18
CA GLY A 198 -1.57 -22.92 0.97
C GLY A 198 -0.45 -21.93 1.28
N GLN A 199 0.54 -21.89 0.39
CA GLN A 199 1.63 -20.90 0.37
C GLN A 199 1.92 -20.58 -1.10
N ILE A 200 2.73 -21.43 -1.74
CA ILE A 200 3.02 -21.40 -3.17
C ILE A 200 1.94 -22.15 -3.95
N GLY A 201 1.52 -23.30 -3.41
CA GLY A 201 0.41 -24.11 -3.89
C GLY A 201 -0.90 -23.75 -3.21
N PRO A 202 -2.04 -24.17 -3.78
CA PRO A 202 -3.36 -23.85 -3.24
C PRO A 202 -3.59 -24.42 -1.85
N PHE A 203 -4.52 -23.82 -1.10
CA PHE A 203 -5.02 -24.44 0.11
C PHE A 203 -5.67 -25.79 -0.21
N LEU A 204 -5.47 -26.77 0.67
CA LEU A 204 -6.00 -28.13 0.56
C LEU A 204 -7.01 -28.44 1.67
N ILE A 205 -7.31 -27.47 2.55
CA ILE A 205 -8.41 -27.56 3.50
C ILE A 205 -9.71 -27.78 2.73
N GLY A 206 -10.45 -28.83 3.07
CA GLY A 206 -11.73 -29.16 2.42
C GLY A 206 -11.58 -29.80 1.03
N VAL A 207 -10.37 -30.15 0.59
CA VAL A 207 -10.15 -30.71 -0.75
C VAL A 207 -10.94 -32.01 -0.99
N GLY A 208 -11.15 -32.81 0.06
CA GLY A 208 -11.95 -34.03 0.01
C GLY A 208 -13.43 -33.81 -0.29
N ASN A 209 -13.94 -32.58 -0.17
CA ASN A 209 -15.31 -32.24 -0.60
C ASN A 209 -15.42 -32.10 -2.12
N LYS A 210 -14.32 -31.72 -2.78
CA LYS A 210 -14.29 -31.38 -4.20
C LYS A 210 -13.77 -32.53 -5.05
N TYR A 211 -12.83 -33.30 -4.54
CA TYR A 211 -12.17 -34.38 -5.26
C TYR A 211 -12.16 -35.67 -4.44
N ASP A 212 -12.36 -36.78 -5.13
CA ASP A 212 -12.20 -38.12 -4.58
C ASP A 212 -10.72 -38.54 -4.59
N GLU A 213 -10.41 -39.62 -3.87
CA GLU A 213 -9.05 -40.14 -3.75
C GLU A 213 -8.42 -40.43 -5.12
N ALA A 214 -9.17 -41.02 -6.05
CA ALA A 214 -8.68 -41.35 -7.38
C ALA A 214 -8.23 -40.11 -8.16
N LYS A 215 -9.01 -39.02 -8.11
CA LYS A 215 -8.64 -37.77 -8.76
C LYS A 215 -7.48 -37.06 -8.07
N LEU A 216 -7.36 -37.19 -6.75
CA LEU A 216 -6.20 -36.69 -6.00
C LEU A 216 -4.92 -37.46 -6.37
N VAL A 217 -4.98 -38.79 -6.47
CA VAL A 217 -3.86 -39.61 -6.95
C VAL A 217 -3.43 -39.19 -8.35
N ASP A 218 -4.38 -39.04 -9.28
CA ASP A 218 -4.09 -38.61 -10.65
C ASP A 218 -3.43 -37.22 -10.70
N THR A 219 -3.97 -36.27 -9.93
CA THR A 219 -3.45 -34.90 -9.85
C THR A 219 -2.03 -34.87 -9.28
N ILE A 220 -1.77 -35.58 -8.19
CA ILE A 220 -0.44 -35.63 -7.57
C ILE A 220 0.55 -36.33 -8.50
N THR A 221 0.14 -37.43 -9.15
CA THR A 221 1.00 -38.20 -10.05
C THR A 221 1.44 -37.36 -11.24
N LYS A 222 0.50 -36.65 -11.90
CA LYS A 222 0.79 -35.80 -13.05
C LYS A 222 1.48 -34.49 -12.68
N GLY A 223 1.24 -33.99 -11.47
CA GLY A 223 1.69 -32.67 -11.05
C GLY A 223 0.92 -31.54 -11.76
N PHE A 224 1.36 -30.31 -11.55
CA PHE A 224 0.77 -29.10 -12.13
C PHE A 224 1.90 -28.18 -12.65
N PRO A 225 2.40 -28.40 -13.87
CA PRO A 225 3.53 -27.63 -14.39
C PRO A 225 3.16 -26.14 -14.62
N PRO A 226 4.07 -25.19 -14.37
CA PRO A 226 5.45 -25.39 -13.91
C PRO A 226 5.62 -25.50 -12.38
N ASN A 227 4.54 -25.36 -11.59
CA ASN A 227 4.62 -25.07 -10.15
C ASN A 227 4.61 -26.31 -9.23
N MET A 228 4.07 -27.45 -9.68
CA MET A 228 4.08 -28.71 -8.94
C MET A 228 4.70 -29.81 -9.81
N PRO A 229 5.84 -30.41 -9.40
CA PRO A 229 6.46 -31.48 -10.16
C PRO A 229 5.61 -32.75 -10.16
N PRO A 230 5.81 -33.67 -11.12
CA PRO A 230 5.19 -34.98 -11.09
C PRO A 230 5.45 -35.69 -9.75
N LYS A 231 4.44 -36.43 -9.28
CA LYS A 231 4.39 -37.07 -7.94
C LYS A 231 4.56 -36.11 -6.76
N GLY A 232 4.50 -34.79 -6.97
CA GLY A 232 4.75 -33.80 -5.91
C GLY A 232 6.15 -33.92 -5.28
N GLY A 233 7.13 -34.50 -5.99
CA GLY A 233 8.47 -34.76 -5.47
C GLY A 233 8.60 -36.03 -4.63
N LEU A 234 7.56 -36.87 -4.55
CA LEU A 234 7.60 -38.16 -3.85
C LEU A 234 8.32 -39.24 -4.69
N ALA A 235 8.96 -40.17 -3.98
CA ALA A 235 9.77 -41.22 -4.59
C ALA A 235 8.95 -42.42 -5.09
N SER A 236 7.80 -42.72 -4.46
CA SER A 236 6.97 -43.89 -4.80
C SER A 236 5.49 -43.57 -5.00
N ASP A 237 4.83 -44.39 -5.82
CA ASP A 237 3.38 -44.28 -6.07
C ASP A 237 2.56 -44.66 -4.83
N ASP A 238 3.13 -45.47 -3.93
CA ASP A 238 2.50 -45.80 -2.65
C ASP A 238 2.45 -44.59 -1.72
N GLN A 239 3.49 -43.76 -1.71
CA GLN A 239 3.47 -42.48 -0.98
C GLN A 239 2.40 -41.55 -1.55
N VAL A 240 2.25 -41.50 -2.87
CA VAL A 240 1.21 -40.71 -3.54
C VAL A 240 -0.18 -41.17 -3.09
N LYS A 241 -0.45 -42.47 -3.09
CA LYS A 241 -1.72 -43.03 -2.62
C LYS A 241 -1.99 -42.73 -1.15
N GLN A 242 -0.99 -42.88 -0.27
CA GLN A 242 -1.15 -42.60 1.17
C GLN A 242 -1.50 -41.13 1.42
N VAL A 243 -0.83 -40.19 0.76
CA VAL A 243 -1.14 -38.76 0.88
C VAL A 243 -2.52 -38.46 0.28
N ALA A 244 -2.86 -39.01 -0.89
CA ALA A 244 -4.15 -38.79 -1.53
C ALA A 244 -5.32 -39.32 -0.69
N ALA A 245 -5.17 -40.51 -0.09
CA ALA A 245 -6.16 -41.10 0.81
C ALA A 245 -6.39 -40.22 2.04
N TRP A 246 -5.31 -39.69 2.63
CA TRP A 246 -5.42 -38.76 3.75
C TRP A 246 -6.05 -37.41 3.35
N LEU A 247 -5.68 -36.86 2.19
CA LEU A 247 -6.27 -35.63 1.65
C LEU A 247 -7.78 -35.79 1.35
N ALA A 248 -8.20 -36.97 0.89
CA ALA A 248 -9.63 -37.28 0.68
C ALA A 248 -10.46 -37.27 1.98
N LYS A 249 -9.81 -37.48 3.14
CA LYS A 249 -10.44 -37.34 4.47
C LYS A 249 -10.60 -35.88 4.90
N GLN A 250 -9.90 -34.93 4.27
CA GLN A 250 -9.98 -33.49 4.59
C GLN A 250 -11.26 -32.88 4.04
N LYS A 251 -12.39 -33.26 4.63
CA LYS A 251 -13.73 -32.76 4.32
C LYS A 251 -14.13 -31.76 5.40
N GLN A 252 -14.54 -30.57 4.97
CA GLN A 252 -15.07 -29.52 5.85
C GLN A 252 -16.58 -29.40 5.63
N LYS A 253 -17.37 -29.18 6.69
CA LYS A 253 -18.81 -28.96 6.57
C LYS A 253 -19.15 -27.53 6.18
#